data_AF-A0A2H8TVI5-F1
#
_entry.id   AF-A0A2H8TVI5-F1
#
_cell.length_a   1.000
_cell.length_b   1.000
_cell.length_c   1.000
_cell.angle_alpha   90.00
_cell.angle_beta   90.00
_cell.angle_gamma   90.00
#
_symmetry.space_group_name_H-M   'P 1'
#
loop_
_entity.id
_entity.type
_entity.pdbx_description
1 polymer ?
#
loop_
_entity_poly.entity_id
_entity_poly.type
_entity_poly.pdbx_seq_one_letter_code
_entity_poly.pdbx_strand_id
1 'polypeptide(L)'
;LNYHYYFIFHSKMFCVLYFRILERIGARALSAHLRKFCDYLVFKFAVSEEGQHVNKCVDAINSMIWKYNIVTIDRLVLCLALRTQEGSEAQVCFFIIQLLLFKGAEFRARVCEFVKENSPEHWKQSNWHDKHLAFHRKYPEKFAPEGILDPASYQPLPVYFGNVCLRFLPVFDIVIHRYLELPPVTKSLETLLDHLGCLYKFHDRPVTYLYNTLHYYESKLRDRPSLKRKLVYAVLGSLCETRGCWTLSESYQRYNIQTPTSTNANSMGTSTDVTVTPSAPIWVPDLEYYVMLVKRITDTMNGNVKFPNIDWRFNEFPNPAVYALYMTCAELMALPLTPASVTNSLLDVVMQRYTEIPSHEIHCWINSIGLIMSAMPEPFWMTLQDRIMQMMQSPGLTTWQYAHTPFQLFNFDLAHGCMLDNRFVYMLALAHATWHHAGVGHIASILPFVKEKLGPSVYSEEQFIFLCHLVAPFLSRYNLDKSSPSIVDITVELLNALERMDKHVQTLRYMDPICDLLYHIKYQYVGNLMKSELEGIVYRLRLPLQKKLRFITQLSLAEVEAMNQPSADPVVVITNGTNGTATPQITNTASVPQ
;
A
#
# COMPACT_ATOMS: atom_id res chain seq x y z
N LEU A 1 30.85 -27.50 4.40
CA LEU A 1 30.01 -26.78 5.37
C LEU A 1 29.44 -27.70 6.44
N ASN A 2 28.56 -28.68 6.14
CA ASN A 2 28.06 -29.61 7.18
C ASN A 2 29.20 -30.38 7.88
N TYR A 3 30.16 -30.90 7.11
CA TYR A 3 31.37 -31.54 7.64
C TYR A 3 32.20 -30.57 8.49
N HIS A 4 32.47 -29.36 7.97
CA HIS A 4 33.18 -28.29 8.69
C HIS A 4 32.52 -27.96 10.04
N TYR A 5 31.20 -27.84 10.05
CA TYR A 5 30.40 -27.63 11.26
C TYR A 5 30.54 -28.81 12.25
N TYR A 6 30.39 -30.05 11.77
CA TYR A 6 30.50 -31.25 12.59
C TYR A 6 31.88 -31.37 13.26
N PHE A 7 32.97 -31.11 12.53
CA PHE A 7 34.33 -31.15 13.07
C PHE A 7 34.61 -30.03 14.08
N ILE A 8 34.15 -28.80 13.81
CA ILE A 8 34.30 -27.69 14.76
C ILE A 8 33.48 -27.98 16.03
N PHE A 9 32.29 -28.55 15.88
CA PHE A 9 31.40 -28.91 16.98
C PHE A 9 31.99 -30.02 17.88
N HIS A 10 32.57 -31.08 17.31
CA HIS A 10 33.09 -32.22 18.07
C HIS A 10 34.56 -32.07 18.51
N SER A 11 35.42 -31.52 17.66
CA SER A 11 36.88 -31.57 17.85
C SER A 11 37.50 -30.22 18.21
N LYS A 12 36.74 -29.10 18.13
CA LYS A 12 37.20 -27.71 18.33
C LYS A 12 38.40 -27.28 17.46
N MET A 13 38.94 -28.14 16.61
CA MET A 13 40.03 -27.92 15.68
C MET A 13 39.54 -28.03 14.24
N PHE A 14 40.19 -27.27 13.36
CA PHE A 14 39.93 -27.28 11.93
C PHE A 14 41.18 -27.80 11.18
N CYS A 15 41.03 -28.83 10.35
CA CYS A 15 42.15 -29.47 9.64
C CYS A 15 42.44 -28.78 8.29
N VAL A 16 43.73 -28.63 7.95
CA VAL A 16 44.25 -27.98 6.73
C VAL A 16 43.65 -28.56 5.44
N LEU A 17 43.34 -29.86 5.41
CA LEU A 17 42.71 -30.53 4.28
C LEU A 17 41.36 -29.89 3.89
N TYR A 18 40.59 -29.39 4.87
CA TYR A 18 39.26 -28.82 4.65
C TYR A 18 39.29 -27.42 4.02
N PHE A 19 40.41 -26.70 4.12
CA PHE A 19 40.61 -25.43 3.42
C PHE A 19 40.86 -25.65 1.92
N ARG A 20 41.66 -26.66 1.55
CA ARG A 20 41.84 -27.04 0.14
C ARG A 20 40.53 -27.46 -0.53
N ILE A 21 39.63 -28.11 0.21
CA ILE A 21 38.30 -28.46 -0.29
C ILE A 21 37.46 -27.21 -0.54
N LEU A 22 37.47 -26.23 0.38
CA LEU A 22 36.75 -24.96 0.19
C LEU A 22 37.28 -24.17 -1.01
N GLU A 23 38.60 -24.13 -1.18
CA GLU A 23 39.25 -23.51 -2.33
C GLU A 23 38.83 -24.16 -3.64
N ARG A 24 38.83 -25.50 -3.70
CA ARG A 24 38.44 -26.26 -4.89
C ARG A 24 36.95 -26.11 -5.26
N ILE A 25 36.07 -25.93 -4.27
CA ILE A 25 34.64 -25.64 -4.52
C ILE A 25 34.50 -24.26 -5.17
N GLY A 26 35.26 -23.28 -4.69
CA GLY A 26 35.20 -21.90 -5.17
C GLY A 26 33.96 -21.12 -4.70
N ALA A 27 34.03 -19.79 -4.76
CA ALA A 27 33.03 -18.91 -4.17
C ALA A 27 31.61 -19.06 -4.77
N ARG A 28 31.50 -19.33 -6.08
CA ARG A 28 30.21 -19.49 -6.76
C ARG A 28 29.47 -20.74 -6.28
N ALA A 29 30.14 -21.89 -6.23
CA ALA A 29 29.52 -23.13 -5.79
C ALA A 29 29.30 -23.19 -4.27
N LEU A 30 30.08 -22.43 -3.48
CA LEU A 30 29.90 -22.34 -2.02
C LEU A 30 28.49 -21.89 -1.62
N SER A 31 27.83 -21.05 -2.43
CA SER A 31 26.44 -20.62 -2.18
C SER A 31 25.44 -21.77 -2.18
N ALA A 32 25.66 -22.82 -2.99
CA ALA A 32 24.82 -24.02 -2.97
C ALA A 32 25.04 -24.86 -1.71
N HIS A 33 26.30 -24.94 -1.25
CA HIS A 33 26.61 -25.58 0.03
C HIS A 33 26.02 -24.81 1.21
N LEU A 34 26.00 -23.48 1.15
CA LEU A 34 25.46 -22.63 2.21
C LEU A 34 23.95 -22.82 2.37
N ARG A 35 23.20 -22.92 1.27
CA ARG A 35 21.76 -23.24 1.30
C ARG A 35 21.51 -24.58 2.00
N LYS A 36 22.18 -25.65 1.55
CA LYS A 36 22.08 -26.98 2.19
C LYS A 36 22.49 -26.98 3.65
N PHE A 37 23.47 -26.15 4.01
CA PHE A 37 23.89 -25.99 5.39
C PHE A 37 22.83 -25.32 6.25
N CYS A 38 22.14 -24.29 5.74
CA CYS A 38 21.03 -23.65 6.43
C CYS A 38 19.89 -24.65 6.71
N ASP A 39 19.52 -25.46 5.71
CA ASP A 39 18.47 -26.49 5.88
C ASP A 39 18.89 -27.52 6.96
N TYR A 40 20.16 -27.93 6.94
CA TYR A 40 20.72 -28.82 7.98
C TYR A 40 20.72 -28.19 9.37
N LEU A 41 21.03 -26.90 9.49
CA LEU A 41 21.00 -26.18 10.77
C LEU A 41 19.59 -26.15 11.34
N VAL A 42 18.59 -25.83 10.53
CA VAL A 42 17.18 -25.81 10.97
C VAL A 42 16.77 -27.20 11.47
N PHE A 43 17.06 -28.26 10.71
CA PHE A 43 16.80 -29.64 11.12
C PHE A 43 17.49 -30.00 12.44
N LYS A 44 18.78 -29.65 12.60
CA LYS A 44 19.53 -29.95 13.82
C LYS A 44 19.00 -29.23 15.04
N PHE A 45 18.57 -27.98 14.91
CA PHE A 45 17.99 -27.21 16.01
C PHE A 45 16.57 -27.68 16.34
N ALA A 46 15.79 -28.09 15.35
CA ALA A 46 14.44 -28.62 15.56
C ALA A 46 14.44 -29.95 16.34
N VAL A 47 15.46 -30.80 16.13
CA VAL A 47 15.61 -32.10 16.81
C VAL A 47 16.36 -31.99 18.15
N SER A 48 16.94 -30.83 18.47
CA SER A 48 17.72 -30.66 19.70
C SER A 48 16.82 -30.34 20.90
N GLU A 49 16.60 -31.32 21.80
CA GLU A 49 15.78 -31.14 23.01
C GLU A 49 16.55 -30.49 24.19
N GLU A 50 17.90 -30.42 24.14
CA GLU A 50 18.74 -29.93 25.24
C GLU A 50 19.33 -28.52 25.01
N GLY A 51 19.09 -27.59 25.93
CA GLY A 51 19.59 -26.21 25.85
C GLY A 51 21.12 -26.06 25.85
N GLN A 52 21.86 -27.01 26.43
CA GLN A 52 23.33 -27.01 26.37
C GLN A 52 23.85 -27.39 24.97
N HIS A 53 23.13 -28.25 24.25
CA HIS A 53 23.47 -28.66 22.89
C HIS A 53 23.29 -27.48 21.90
N VAL A 54 22.16 -26.77 21.99
CA VAL A 54 21.88 -25.55 21.22
C VAL A 54 22.99 -24.52 21.40
N ASN A 55 23.46 -24.32 22.63
CA ASN A 55 24.53 -23.38 22.89
C ASN A 55 25.84 -23.74 22.18
N LYS A 56 26.28 -25.00 22.27
CA LYS A 56 27.47 -25.48 21.56
C LYS A 56 27.33 -25.35 20.04
N CYS A 57 26.13 -25.59 19.49
CA CYS A 57 25.85 -25.42 18.07
C CYS A 57 26.09 -23.98 17.62
N VAL A 58 25.55 -23.00 18.36
CA VAL A 58 25.75 -21.58 18.04
C VAL A 58 27.22 -21.17 18.18
N ASP A 59 27.95 -21.69 19.18
CA ASP A 59 29.37 -21.37 19.37
C ASP A 59 30.25 -21.91 18.23
N ALA A 60 29.89 -23.09 17.69
CA ALA A 60 30.51 -23.64 16.49
C ALA A 60 30.24 -22.76 15.26
N ILE A 61 29.01 -22.30 15.06
CA ILE A 61 28.66 -21.39 13.95
C ILE A 61 29.39 -20.05 14.10
N ASN A 62 29.41 -19.46 15.30
CA ASN A 62 30.17 -18.24 15.58
C ASN A 62 31.67 -18.42 15.27
N SER A 63 32.24 -19.58 15.59
CA SER A 63 33.63 -19.90 15.23
C SER A 63 33.82 -20.00 13.71
N MET A 64 32.86 -20.59 12.99
CA MET A 64 32.90 -20.63 11.51
C MET A 64 32.89 -19.23 10.87
N ILE A 65 32.17 -18.27 11.48
CA ILE A 65 32.05 -16.91 10.98
C ILE A 65 33.27 -16.06 11.35
N TRP A 66 33.59 -15.97 12.65
CA TRP A 66 34.53 -14.98 13.18
C TRP A 66 35.94 -15.50 13.39
N LYS A 67 36.11 -16.81 13.62
CA LYS A 67 37.43 -17.43 13.90
C LYS A 67 38.06 -18.04 12.64
N TYR A 68 37.26 -18.76 11.86
CA TYR A 68 37.75 -19.50 10.68
C TYR A 68 37.37 -18.84 9.35
N ASN A 69 36.54 -17.79 9.38
CA ASN A 69 36.15 -16.98 8.22
C ASN A 69 35.64 -17.83 7.02
N ILE A 70 34.93 -18.91 7.32
CA ILE A 70 34.42 -19.87 6.34
C ILE A 70 33.22 -19.26 5.59
N VAL A 71 32.38 -18.52 6.31
CA VAL A 71 31.21 -17.83 5.77
C VAL A 71 31.03 -16.50 6.50
N THR A 72 30.58 -15.45 5.81
CA THR A 72 30.27 -14.17 6.43
C THR A 72 28.85 -14.17 7.02
N ILE A 73 28.63 -13.37 8.07
CA ILE A 73 27.34 -13.34 8.77
C ILE A 73 26.19 -12.85 7.88
N ASP A 74 26.44 -11.86 7.03
CA ASP A 74 25.48 -11.33 6.06
C ASP A 74 24.99 -12.40 5.09
N ARG A 75 25.91 -13.22 4.55
CA ARG A 75 25.55 -14.32 3.63
C ARG A 75 24.78 -15.43 4.33
N LEU A 76 25.20 -15.82 5.53
CA LEU A 76 24.53 -16.89 6.29
C LEU A 76 23.11 -16.48 6.69
N VAL A 77 22.95 -15.28 7.26
CA VAL A 77 21.64 -14.76 7.67
C VAL A 77 20.72 -14.55 6.47
N LEU A 78 21.24 -14.03 5.34
CA LEU A 78 20.46 -13.91 4.11
C LEU A 78 19.95 -15.27 3.63
N CYS A 79 20.80 -16.29 3.61
CA CYS A 79 20.39 -17.64 3.22
C CYS A 79 19.34 -18.24 4.16
N LEU A 80 19.44 -18.00 5.48
CA LEU A 80 18.44 -18.41 6.46
C LEU A 80 17.10 -17.67 6.28
N ALA A 81 17.13 -16.35 6.03
CA ALA A 81 15.94 -15.54 5.84
C ALA A 81 15.18 -15.92 4.54
N LEU A 82 15.88 -16.36 3.51
CA LEU A 82 15.32 -16.80 2.22
C LEU A 82 14.98 -18.31 2.18
N ARG A 83 14.75 -18.94 3.35
CA ARG A 83 14.26 -20.33 3.42
C ARG A 83 12.75 -20.40 3.30
N THR A 84 12.29 -21.48 2.69
CA THR A 84 10.90 -21.80 2.42
C THR A 84 10.29 -22.68 3.51
N GLN A 85 10.84 -22.60 4.73
CA GLN A 85 10.33 -23.38 5.85
C GLN A 85 9.04 -22.75 6.37
N GLU A 86 8.11 -23.59 6.81
CA GLU A 86 6.79 -23.19 7.29
C GLU A 86 6.58 -23.60 8.76
N GLY A 87 5.64 -22.95 9.43
CA GLY A 87 5.23 -23.33 10.79
C GLY A 87 6.35 -23.25 11.84
N SER A 88 6.55 -24.33 12.60
CA SER A 88 7.54 -24.41 13.68
C SER A 88 8.98 -24.36 13.17
N GLU A 89 9.27 -24.94 12.01
CA GLU A 89 10.61 -24.90 11.40
C GLU A 89 11.02 -23.48 11.02
N ALA A 90 10.07 -22.66 10.55
CA ALA A 90 10.30 -21.24 10.31
C ALA A 90 10.67 -20.50 11.60
N GLN A 91 9.98 -20.79 12.71
CA GLN A 91 10.29 -20.20 14.02
C GLN A 91 11.70 -20.56 14.48
N VAL A 92 12.10 -21.84 14.33
CA VAL A 92 13.46 -22.30 14.62
C VAL A 92 14.48 -21.57 13.75
N CYS A 93 14.20 -21.39 12.46
CA CYS A 93 15.08 -20.64 11.55
C CYS A 93 15.31 -19.19 12.03
N PHE A 94 14.24 -18.47 12.39
CA PHE A 94 14.36 -17.11 12.91
C PHE A 94 15.01 -17.06 14.29
N PHE A 95 14.77 -18.06 15.14
CA PHE A 95 15.47 -18.20 16.41
C PHE A 95 16.98 -18.38 16.21
N ILE A 96 17.41 -19.17 15.21
CA ILE A 96 18.83 -19.27 14.83
C ILE A 96 19.37 -17.90 14.41
N ILE A 97 18.64 -17.14 13.57
CA ILE A 97 19.05 -15.79 13.17
C ILE A 97 19.23 -14.89 14.41
N GLN A 98 18.27 -14.89 15.33
CA GLN A 98 18.36 -14.13 16.58
C GLN A 98 19.60 -14.53 17.38
N LEU A 99 19.86 -15.83 17.55
CA LEU A 99 21.03 -16.32 18.28
C LEU A 99 22.34 -15.91 17.62
N LEU A 100 22.44 -15.94 16.29
CA LEU A 100 23.65 -15.52 15.58
C LEU A 100 23.94 -14.03 15.74
N LEU A 101 22.89 -13.20 15.78
CA LEU A 101 23.02 -11.76 15.92
C LEU A 101 23.25 -11.32 17.38
N PHE A 102 22.79 -12.11 18.36
CA PHE A 102 22.77 -11.71 19.77
C PHE A 102 23.61 -12.55 20.74
N LYS A 103 23.86 -13.82 20.45
CA LYS A 103 24.67 -14.63 21.36
C LYS A 103 26.14 -14.23 21.29
N GLY A 104 26.63 -13.90 20.10
CA GLY A 104 27.96 -13.32 19.91
C GLY A 104 27.99 -11.82 20.21
N ALA A 105 29.00 -11.35 20.94
CA ALA A 105 29.23 -9.89 21.10
C ALA A 105 29.84 -9.26 19.83
N GLU A 106 30.48 -10.07 18.99
CA GLU A 106 31.24 -9.66 17.81
C GLU A 106 30.48 -8.70 16.87
N PHE A 107 29.28 -9.07 16.40
CA PHE A 107 28.55 -8.24 15.45
C PHE A 107 28.01 -6.95 16.09
N ARG A 108 27.44 -7.04 17.30
CA ARG A 108 26.93 -5.88 18.02
C ARG A 108 28.02 -4.87 18.36
N ALA A 109 29.20 -5.33 18.78
CA ALA A 109 30.34 -4.46 19.07
C ALA A 109 30.77 -3.67 17.82
N ARG A 110 30.87 -4.36 16.67
CA ARG A 110 31.16 -3.73 15.36
C ARG A 110 30.13 -2.66 15.01
N VAL A 111 28.83 -2.97 15.13
CA VAL A 111 27.74 -2.04 14.83
C VAL A 111 27.78 -0.82 15.74
N CYS A 112 27.84 -1.01 17.06
CA CYS A 112 27.85 0.09 18.03
C CYS A 112 29.01 1.05 17.79
N GLU A 113 30.21 0.51 17.55
CA GLU A 113 31.39 1.33 17.28
C GLU A 113 31.34 2.01 15.92
N PHE A 114 30.92 1.30 14.87
CA PHE A 114 30.78 1.89 13.54
C PHE A 114 29.82 3.08 13.55
N VAL A 115 28.66 2.92 14.19
CA VAL A 115 27.63 3.97 14.25
C VAL A 115 28.07 5.17 15.08
N LYS A 116 28.81 4.93 16.15
CA LYS A 116 29.34 5.97 17.03
C LYS A 116 30.41 6.84 16.33
N GLU A 117 31.36 6.21 15.65
CA GLU A 117 32.54 6.91 15.11
C GLU A 117 32.32 7.52 13.71
N ASN A 118 31.28 7.07 12.99
CA ASN A 118 31.04 7.44 11.60
C ASN A 118 29.72 8.23 11.39
N SER A 119 29.69 8.99 10.30
CA SER A 119 28.52 9.72 9.81
C SER A 119 28.14 9.21 8.41
N PRO A 120 26.85 9.19 8.03
CA PRO A 120 26.41 8.77 6.70
C PRO A 120 26.66 9.81 5.60
N GLU A 121 26.89 11.09 5.97
CA GLU A 121 27.05 12.19 5.01
C GLU A 121 28.47 12.20 4.40
N HIS A 122 28.79 11.18 3.61
CA HIS A 122 30.12 10.96 3.06
C HIS A 122 30.61 12.16 2.21
N TRP A 123 29.70 12.88 1.55
CA TRP A 123 30.03 14.06 0.74
C TRP A 123 30.46 15.28 1.55
N LYS A 124 30.23 15.29 2.88
CA LYS A 124 30.70 16.34 3.80
C LYS A 124 31.99 15.94 4.53
N GLN A 125 32.50 14.72 4.31
CA GLN A 125 33.63 14.17 5.06
C GLN A 125 34.92 14.23 4.25
N SER A 126 36.00 14.72 4.86
CA SER A 126 37.35 14.72 4.29
C SER A 126 38.21 13.54 4.77
N ASN A 127 37.85 12.90 5.89
CA ASN A 127 38.64 11.86 6.56
C ASN A 127 37.96 10.48 6.57
N TRP A 128 37.07 10.20 5.62
CA TRP A 128 36.38 8.91 5.53
C TRP A 128 37.36 7.73 5.45
N HIS A 129 38.40 7.84 4.62
CA HIS A 129 39.35 6.74 4.41
C HIS A 129 40.10 6.38 5.71
N ASP A 130 40.53 7.37 6.49
CA ASP A 130 41.22 7.14 7.75
C ASP A 130 40.32 6.43 8.78
N LYS A 131 39.05 6.86 8.87
CA LYS A 131 38.06 6.20 9.72
C LYS A 131 37.74 4.78 9.28
N HIS A 132 37.61 4.56 7.97
CA HIS A 132 37.39 3.26 7.36
C HIS A 132 38.56 2.31 7.66
N LEU A 133 39.80 2.77 7.49
CA LEU A 133 41.00 2.00 7.83
C LEU A 133 41.09 1.72 9.34
N ALA A 134 40.77 2.68 10.20
CA ALA A 134 40.76 2.47 11.65
C ALA A 134 39.76 1.38 12.05
N PHE A 135 38.56 1.38 11.44
CA PHE A 135 37.57 0.33 11.65
C PHE A 135 38.09 -1.05 11.23
N HIS A 136 38.67 -1.17 10.02
CA HIS A 136 39.20 -2.46 9.52
C HIS A 136 40.45 -2.93 10.27
N ARG A 137 41.28 -2.02 10.81
CA ARG A 137 42.39 -2.39 11.71
C ARG A 137 41.88 -3.02 13.00
N LYS A 138 40.77 -2.50 13.55
CA LYS A 138 40.16 -3.03 14.78
C LYS A 138 39.33 -4.28 14.53
N TYR A 139 38.64 -4.34 13.39
CA TYR A 139 37.79 -5.45 13.00
C TYR A 139 38.16 -5.97 11.60
N PRO A 140 39.27 -6.73 11.46
CA PRO A 140 39.72 -7.23 10.18
C PRO A 140 38.71 -8.18 9.54
N GLU A 141 38.38 -7.94 8.27
CA GLU A 141 37.55 -8.84 7.46
C GLU A 141 38.42 -9.66 6.51
N LYS A 142 38.49 -10.97 6.74
CA LYS A 142 39.23 -11.90 5.87
C LYS A 142 38.24 -12.66 4.99
N PHE A 143 38.44 -12.59 3.67
CA PHE A 143 37.62 -13.26 2.65
C PHE A 143 38.29 -14.49 2.04
N ALA A 144 39.58 -14.68 2.35
CA ALA A 144 40.34 -15.86 1.99
C ALA A 144 40.68 -16.66 3.26
N PRO A 145 40.62 -18.00 3.19
CA PRO A 145 41.05 -18.85 4.30
C PRO A 145 42.56 -18.75 4.52
N GLU A 146 42.98 -18.41 5.74
CA GLU A 146 44.40 -18.39 6.12
C GLU A 146 44.95 -19.81 6.31
N GLY A 147 46.17 -20.05 5.83
CA GLY A 147 46.98 -21.21 6.20
C GLY A 147 47.56 -22.06 5.05
N ILE A 148 47.38 -21.69 3.77
CA ILE A 148 47.89 -22.50 2.64
C ILE A 148 48.57 -21.67 1.53
N LEU A 149 48.17 -20.41 1.33
CA LEU A 149 48.72 -19.58 0.26
C LEU A 149 49.81 -18.66 0.80
N ASP A 150 50.94 -18.63 0.11
CA ASP A 150 52.03 -17.67 0.32
C ASP A 150 51.42 -16.25 0.27
N PRO A 151 51.68 -15.35 1.25
CA PRO A 151 51.08 -14.01 1.28
C PRO A 151 51.39 -13.17 0.01
N ALA A 152 52.36 -13.59 -0.81
CA ALA A 152 52.66 -13.02 -2.12
C ALA A 152 51.65 -13.36 -3.23
N SER A 153 50.86 -14.44 -3.08
CA SER A 153 49.99 -14.98 -4.13
C SER A 153 48.54 -14.47 -4.09
N TYR A 154 48.11 -13.85 -2.97
CA TYR A 154 46.76 -13.33 -2.80
C TYR A 154 46.80 -11.80 -2.62
N GLN A 155 46.48 -11.08 -3.68
CA GLN A 155 46.28 -9.62 -3.64
C GLN A 155 44.80 -9.35 -3.35
N PRO A 156 44.42 -8.88 -2.14
CA PRO A 156 43.03 -8.53 -1.87
C PRO A 156 42.62 -7.34 -2.74
N LEU A 157 41.39 -7.38 -3.25
CA LEU A 157 40.83 -6.25 -3.98
C LEU A 157 40.69 -5.03 -3.06
N PRO A 158 40.91 -3.81 -3.56
CA PRO A 158 40.75 -2.59 -2.77
C PRO A 158 39.33 -2.45 -2.20
N VAL A 159 39.23 -2.18 -0.89
CA VAL A 159 37.96 -1.91 -0.19
C VAL A 159 37.99 -0.47 0.32
N TYR A 160 37.18 0.41 -0.27
CA TYR A 160 37.18 1.85 0.05
C TYR A 160 36.04 2.29 0.98
N PHE A 161 34.91 1.57 0.97
CA PHE A 161 33.69 2.00 1.67
C PHE A 161 33.04 0.87 2.47
N GLY A 162 33.04 -0.35 1.91
CA GLY A 162 32.31 -1.47 2.49
C GLY A 162 32.90 -1.99 3.80
N ASN A 163 32.01 -2.46 4.67
CA ASN A 163 32.29 -3.31 5.82
C ASN A 163 31.07 -4.22 6.10
N VAL A 164 31.21 -5.15 7.02
CA VAL A 164 30.17 -6.14 7.37
C VAL A 164 28.88 -5.48 7.87
N CYS A 165 28.96 -4.33 8.56
CA CYS A 165 27.78 -3.61 9.04
C CYS A 165 26.97 -3.07 7.85
N LEU A 166 27.62 -2.37 6.92
CA LEU A 166 26.97 -1.82 5.72
C LEU A 166 26.46 -2.93 4.78
N ARG A 167 27.22 -4.03 4.61
CA ARG A 167 26.76 -5.20 3.83
C ARG A 167 25.55 -5.90 4.44
N PHE A 168 25.42 -5.85 5.77
CA PHE A 168 24.30 -6.48 6.48
C PHE A 168 23.00 -5.66 6.37
N LEU A 169 23.07 -4.35 6.12
CA LEU A 169 21.90 -3.49 6.16
C LEU A 169 20.79 -3.88 5.16
N PRO A 170 21.06 -4.20 3.88
CA PRO A 170 20.03 -4.73 2.97
C PRO A 170 19.51 -6.13 3.39
N VAL A 171 20.32 -6.92 4.08
CA VAL A 171 19.88 -8.20 4.64
C VAL A 171 18.96 -7.97 5.83
N PHE A 172 19.20 -6.91 6.61
CA PHE A 172 18.38 -6.56 7.75
C PHE A 172 16.96 -6.16 7.34
N ASP A 173 16.81 -5.43 6.23
CA ASP A 173 15.51 -5.13 5.62
C ASP A 173 14.68 -6.40 5.38
N ILE A 174 15.30 -7.38 4.74
CA ILE A 174 14.69 -8.69 4.43
C ILE A 174 14.35 -9.43 5.74
N VAL A 175 15.25 -9.42 6.71
CA VAL A 175 15.03 -10.06 8.02
C VAL A 175 13.80 -9.46 8.70
N ILE A 176 13.67 -8.13 8.74
CA ILE A 176 12.49 -7.46 9.32
C ILE A 176 11.22 -7.92 8.60
N HIS A 177 11.20 -7.89 7.27
CA HIS A 177 10.06 -8.32 6.47
C HIS A 177 9.65 -9.76 6.78
N ARG A 178 10.61 -10.69 6.83
CA ARG A 178 10.36 -12.08 7.21
C ARG A 178 9.78 -12.23 8.61
N TYR A 179 10.24 -11.43 9.57
CA TYR A 179 9.72 -11.46 10.95
C TYR A 179 8.32 -10.86 11.05
N LEU A 180 8.01 -9.80 10.29
CA LEU A 180 6.67 -9.24 10.22
C LEU A 180 5.65 -10.27 9.72
N GLU A 181 6.09 -11.16 8.84
CA GLU A 181 5.22 -12.18 8.29
C GLU A 181 4.82 -13.29 9.25
N LEU A 182 5.60 -13.51 10.32
CA LEU A 182 5.43 -14.61 11.27
C LEU A 182 5.08 -14.07 12.68
N PRO A 183 3.80 -14.06 13.09
CA PRO A 183 3.37 -13.45 14.35
C PRO A 183 4.14 -13.89 15.63
N PRO A 184 4.48 -15.18 15.82
CA PRO A 184 5.20 -15.65 17.02
C PRO A 184 6.55 -14.96 17.30
N VAL A 185 7.23 -14.42 16.28
CA VAL A 185 8.58 -13.84 16.43
C VAL A 185 8.58 -12.33 16.71
N THR A 186 7.43 -11.73 17.02
CA THR A 186 7.28 -10.28 17.23
C THR A 186 8.24 -9.72 18.29
N LYS A 187 8.33 -10.35 19.48
CA LYS A 187 9.25 -9.89 20.55
C LYS A 187 10.72 -9.96 20.14
N SER A 188 11.06 -10.95 19.32
CA SER A 188 12.41 -11.10 18.78
C SER A 188 12.75 -9.96 17.82
N LEU A 189 11.79 -9.58 16.97
CA LEU A 189 11.92 -8.40 16.10
C LEU A 189 12.11 -7.11 16.89
N GLU A 190 11.32 -6.90 17.96
CA GLU A 190 11.49 -5.72 18.82
C GLU A 190 12.91 -5.65 19.41
N THR A 191 13.44 -6.78 19.85
CA THR A 191 14.81 -6.88 20.37
C THR A 191 15.86 -6.57 19.29
N LEU A 192 15.65 -7.06 18.05
CA LEU A 192 16.48 -6.74 16.88
C LEU A 192 16.52 -5.24 16.60
N LEU A 193 15.36 -4.59 16.60
CA LEU A 193 15.25 -3.15 16.38
C LEU A 193 15.95 -2.35 17.49
N ASP A 194 15.81 -2.76 18.75
CA ASP A 194 16.43 -2.04 19.88
C ASP A 194 17.96 -2.03 19.82
N HIS A 195 18.59 -3.10 19.30
CA HIS A 195 20.06 -3.22 19.30
C HIS A 195 20.71 -2.88 17.95
N LEU A 196 20.06 -3.22 16.83
CA LEU A 196 20.60 -3.06 15.49
C LEU A 196 19.91 -1.95 14.70
N GLY A 197 18.80 -1.40 15.20
CA GLY A 197 18.06 -0.31 14.54
C GLY A 197 18.91 0.92 14.27
N CYS A 198 19.89 1.22 15.14
CA CYS A 198 20.83 2.33 14.94
C CYS A 198 21.64 2.25 13.64
N LEU A 199 21.73 1.07 13.00
CA LEU A 199 22.38 0.89 11.72
C LEU A 199 21.64 1.59 10.57
N TYR A 200 20.33 1.82 10.70
CA TYR A 200 19.52 2.56 9.71
C TYR A 200 19.98 4.02 9.51
N LYS A 201 20.82 4.56 10.41
CA LYS A 201 21.56 5.81 10.20
C LYS A 201 22.30 5.84 8.86
N PHE A 202 22.79 4.70 8.38
CA PHE A 202 23.55 4.56 7.14
C PHE A 202 22.73 3.95 5.98
N HIS A 203 21.41 3.83 6.15
CA HIS A 203 20.56 3.32 5.08
C HIS A 203 20.42 4.39 3.99
N ASP A 204 20.52 3.99 2.72
CA ASP A 204 20.49 4.94 1.59
C ASP A 204 19.08 5.53 1.38
N ARG A 205 18.04 4.71 1.60
CA ARG A 205 16.62 5.07 1.38
C ARG A 205 15.67 4.73 2.54
N PRO A 206 15.91 5.24 3.76
CA PRO A 206 15.21 4.79 4.97
C PRO A 206 13.73 5.17 4.98
N VAL A 207 13.36 6.34 4.45
CA VAL A 207 11.94 6.75 4.36
C VAL A 207 11.20 5.89 3.35
N THR A 208 11.82 5.66 2.19
CA THR A 208 11.26 4.79 1.14
C THR A 208 11.09 3.36 1.66
N TYR A 209 12.09 2.82 2.37
CA TYR A 209 12.01 1.51 3.00
C TYR A 209 10.84 1.41 3.97
N LEU A 210 10.72 2.39 4.88
CA LEU A 210 9.65 2.40 5.88
C LEU A 210 8.27 2.54 5.24
N TYR A 211 8.13 3.46 4.28
CA TYR A 211 6.90 3.65 3.52
C TYR A 211 6.46 2.32 2.86
N ASN A 212 7.36 1.67 2.11
CA ASN A 212 7.06 0.41 1.45
C ASN A 212 6.70 -0.69 2.46
N THR A 213 7.39 -0.75 3.59
CA THR A 213 7.15 -1.75 4.63
C THR A 213 5.78 -1.56 5.29
N LEU A 214 5.44 -0.33 5.68
CA LEU A 214 4.14 0.00 6.27
C LEU A 214 2.99 -0.20 5.27
N HIS A 215 3.21 0.19 4.00
CA HIS A 215 2.22 0.05 2.94
C HIS A 215 1.96 -1.43 2.60
N TYR A 216 3.02 -2.23 2.41
CA TYR A 216 2.89 -3.64 2.03
C TYR A 216 2.37 -4.52 3.17
N TYR A 217 2.84 -4.28 4.40
CA TYR A 217 2.45 -5.07 5.57
C TYR A 217 1.33 -4.44 6.41
N GLU A 218 0.51 -3.55 5.82
CA GLU A 218 -0.59 -2.86 6.53
C GLU A 218 -1.44 -3.86 7.33
N SER A 219 -1.88 -4.95 6.70
CA SER A 219 -2.74 -5.96 7.33
C SER A 219 -2.05 -6.70 8.48
N LYS A 220 -0.72 -6.86 8.43
CA LYS A 220 0.07 -7.54 9.49
C LYS A 220 0.46 -6.58 10.62
N LEU A 221 0.42 -5.27 10.38
CA LEU A 221 0.85 -4.23 11.30
C LEU A 221 -0.30 -3.42 11.91
N ARG A 222 -1.51 -3.47 11.32
CA ARG A 222 -2.71 -2.74 11.76
C ARG A 222 -2.93 -2.85 13.27
N ASP A 223 -2.96 -4.09 13.77
CA ASP A 223 -3.26 -4.41 15.16
C ASP A 223 -1.99 -4.50 16.05
N ARG A 224 -0.85 -3.99 15.55
CA ARG A 224 0.45 -4.01 16.27
C ARG A 224 1.06 -2.61 16.39
N PRO A 225 0.38 -1.67 17.07
CA PRO A 225 0.83 -0.27 17.15
C PRO A 225 2.19 -0.11 17.84
N SER A 226 2.51 -0.92 18.85
CA SER A 226 3.81 -0.89 19.54
C SER A 226 4.96 -1.23 18.59
N LEU A 227 4.78 -2.26 17.75
CA LEU A 227 5.76 -2.71 16.78
C LEU A 227 5.92 -1.69 15.64
N LYS A 228 4.81 -1.15 15.10
CA LYS A 228 4.84 -0.06 14.11
C LYS A 228 5.69 1.10 14.61
N ARG A 229 5.44 1.52 15.85
CA ARG A 229 6.16 2.62 16.48
C ARG A 229 7.65 2.33 16.69
N LYS A 230 7.99 1.14 17.20
CA LYS A 230 9.39 0.71 17.34
C LYS A 230 10.11 0.70 15.98
N LEU A 231 9.47 0.22 14.93
CA LEU A 231 10.02 0.21 13.58
C LEU A 231 10.28 1.63 13.07
N VAL A 232 9.31 2.53 13.22
CA VAL A 232 9.45 3.94 12.81
C VAL A 232 10.59 4.62 13.58
N TYR A 233 10.67 4.43 14.89
CA TYR A 233 11.74 5.00 15.71
C TYR A 233 13.11 4.43 15.33
N ALA A 234 13.22 3.12 15.12
CA ALA A 234 14.47 2.49 14.71
C ALA A 234 14.98 3.00 13.36
N VAL A 235 14.08 3.18 12.38
CA VAL A 235 14.45 3.58 11.02
C VAL A 235 14.65 5.09 10.88
N LEU A 236 13.76 5.90 11.48
CA LEU A 236 13.76 7.35 11.31
C LEU A 236 14.38 8.12 12.48
N GLY A 237 14.57 7.51 13.65
CA GLY A 237 15.04 8.20 14.86
C GLY A 237 16.35 8.96 14.63
N SER A 238 17.37 8.28 14.08
CA SER A 238 18.66 8.90 13.78
C SER A 238 18.58 9.97 12.68
N LEU A 239 17.61 9.87 11.77
CA LEU A 239 17.38 10.89 10.74
C LEU A 239 16.76 12.15 11.34
N CYS A 240 15.87 12.01 12.34
CA CYS A 240 15.27 13.14 13.05
C CYS A 240 16.36 13.96 13.76
N GLU A 241 17.33 13.29 14.39
CA GLU A 241 18.48 13.94 15.04
C GLU A 241 19.39 14.68 14.04
N THR A 242 19.62 14.10 12.85
CA THR A 242 20.58 14.64 11.88
C THR A 242 19.96 15.72 10.97
N ARG A 243 18.66 15.62 10.65
CA ARG A 243 17.98 16.47 9.66
C ARG A 243 17.04 17.52 10.26
N GLY A 244 16.72 17.45 11.56
CA GLY A 244 15.94 18.46 12.28
C GLY A 244 14.46 18.56 11.87
N CYS A 245 13.99 19.80 11.67
CA CYS A 245 12.60 20.31 11.64
C CYS A 245 11.62 19.65 10.64
N TRP A 246 12.07 18.79 9.73
CA TRP A 246 11.22 18.26 8.66
C TRP A 246 11.08 16.75 8.65
N THR A 247 11.05 16.17 9.85
CA THR A 247 10.84 14.74 10.04
C THR A 247 9.44 14.48 10.59
N LEU A 248 9.29 13.55 11.52
CA LEU A 248 8.00 13.26 12.17
C LEU A 248 7.45 14.53 12.84
N SER A 249 6.14 14.75 12.82
CA SER A 249 5.56 15.93 13.49
C SER A 249 5.86 15.92 14.99
N GLU A 250 5.90 17.11 15.60
CA GLU A 250 6.17 17.23 17.03
C GLU A 250 5.16 16.46 17.88
N SER A 251 3.88 16.49 17.51
CA SER A 251 2.82 15.72 18.17
C SER A 251 3.09 14.21 18.11
N TYR A 252 3.52 13.69 16.95
CA TYR A 252 3.89 12.29 16.80
C TYR A 252 5.16 11.93 17.60
N GLN A 253 6.15 12.81 17.64
CA GLN A 253 7.35 12.63 18.46
C GLN A 253 7.02 12.58 19.97
N ARG A 254 6.14 13.45 20.45
CA ARG A 254 5.65 13.41 21.85
C ARG A 254 4.96 12.08 22.15
N TYR A 255 4.13 11.58 21.24
CA TYR A 255 3.53 10.25 21.36
C TYR A 255 4.57 9.13 21.44
N ASN A 256 5.69 9.24 20.69
CA ASN A 256 6.78 8.28 20.77
C ASN A 256 7.48 8.28 22.14
N ILE A 257 7.66 9.47 22.73
CA ILE A 257 8.38 9.65 24.00
C ILE A 257 7.51 9.26 25.21
N GLN A 258 6.20 9.51 25.17
CA GLN A 258 5.27 9.34 26.31
C GLN A 258 4.96 7.90 26.73
N THR A 259 5.71 6.90 26.23
CA THR A 259 5.52 5.52 26.71
C THR A 259 6.16 5.34 28.07
N PRO A 260 5.52 4.64 29.02
CA PRO A 260 6.19 4.21 30.24
C PRO A 260 7.39 3.37 29.83
N THR A 261 8.58 3.87 30.11
CA THR A 261 9.72 3.01 30.37
C THR A 261 9.25 1.93 31.32
N SER A 262 9.43 0.68 30.92
CA SER A 262 9.46 -0.44 31.84
C SER A 262 10.27 -0.04 33.07
N THR A 263 9.60 0.00 34.22
CA THR A 263 10.17 0.03 35.57
C THR A 263 11.14 1.17 35.89
N ASN A 264 10.64 2.21 36.57
CA ASN A 264 11.42 2.88 37.60
C ASN A 264 11.85 1.81 38.63
N ALA A 265 13.05 1.26 38.48
CA ALA A 265 13.74 0.56 39.54
C ALA A 265 14.14 1.61 40.60
N ASN A 266 13.20 1.96 41.48
CA ASN A 266 13.41 2.56 42.80
C ASN A 266 12.07 2.74 43.52
N SER A 267 11.43 1.63 43.89
CA SER A 267 10.55 1.61 45.08
C SER A 267 10.46 0.17 45.59
N MET A 268 11.23 -0.09 46.64
CA MET A 268 11.16 -1.28 47.46
C MET A 268 9.82 -1.27 48.19
N GLY A 269 8.93 -2.23 47.89
CA GLY A 269 7.61 -2.32 48.50
C GLY A 269 6.98 -3.68 48.20
N THR A 270 6.95 -4.54 49.20
CA THR A 270 6.29 -5.84 49.22
C THR A 270 4.77 -5.71 49.15
N SER A 271 4.14 -6.18 48.09
CA SER A 271 2.76 -6.70 48.13
C SER A 271 2.40 -7.43 46.84
N THR A 272 2.03 -8.68 47.00
CA THR A 272 1.37 -9.55 46.04
C THR A 272 -0.04 -9.04 45.74
N ASP A 273 -0.24 -8.44 44.57
CA ASP A 273 -1.57 -8.38 43.95
C ASP A 273 -1.42 -8.26 42.42
N VAL A 274 -1.87 -9.30 41.73
CA VAL A 274 -1.95 -9.36 40.26
C VAL A 274 -3.15 -8.53 39.83
N THR A 275 -2.96 -7.22 39.74
CA THR A 275 -3.90 -6.33 39.07
C THR A 275 -3.40 -6.07 37.65
N VAL A 276 -4.21 -6.47 36.68
CA VAL A 276 -4.02 -6.16 35.25
C VAL A 276 -4.02 -4.65 35.11
N THR A 277 -2.83 -4.06 34.95
CA THR A 277 -2.69 -2.63 34.64
C THR A 277 -3.39 -2.32 33.32
N PRO A 278 -4.23 -1.28 33.23
CA PRO A 278 -4.88 -0.91 31.98
C PRO A 278 -3.81 -0.52 30.96
N SER A 279 -3.91 -1.08 29.75
CA SER A 279 -3.09 -0.72 28.60
C SER A 279 -3.07 0.81 28.44
N ALA A 280 -1.88 1.38 28.26
CA ALA A 280 -1.72 2.82 28.01
C ALA A 280 -2.75 3.30 26.97
N PRO A 281 -3.36 4.49 27.15
CA PRO A 281 -4.40 4.98 26.26
C PRO A 281 -3.83 5.09 24.83
N ILE A 282 -4.57 4.54 23.86
CA ILE A 282 -4.26 4.70 22.45
C ILE A 282 -4.34 6.20 22.12
N TRP A 283 -3.25 6.76 21.61
CA TRP A 283 -3.25 8.16 21.20
C TRP A 283 -4.14 8.35 19.97
N VAL A 284 -5.16 9.19 20.12
CA VAL A 284 -6.06 9.62 19.04
C VAL A 284 -5.72 11.09 18.76
N PRO A 285 -5.09 11.41 17.63
CA PRO A 285 -4.83 12.80 17.25
C PRO A 285 -6.16 13.53 16.98
N ASP A 286 -6.19 14.82 17.29
CA ASP A 286 -7.31 15.69 16.96
C ASP A 286 -7.28 16.12 15.48
N LEU A 287 -8.30 16.85 15.03
CA LEU A 287 -8.35 17.31 13.64
C LEU A 287 -7.22 18.29 13.31
N GLU A 288 -6.76 19.08 14.30
CA GLU A 288 -5.65 20.04 14.14
C GLU A 288 -4.36 19.35 13.71
N TYR A 289 -4.07 18.17 14.28
CA TYR A 289 -2.97 17.34 13.83
C TYR A 289 -3.01 17.06 12.32
N TYR A 290 -4.17 16.68 11.78
CA TYR A 290 -4.32 16.39 10.35
C TYR A 290 -4.24 17.66 9.49
N VAL A 291 -4.76 18.79 9.98
CA VAL A 291 -4.62 20.11 9.34
C VAL A 291 -3.13 20.45 9.17
N MET A 292 -2.33 20.28 10.23
CA MET A 292 -0.88 20.54 10.16
C MET A 292 -0.18 19.62 9.16
N LEU A 293 -0.55 18.34 9.09
CA LEU A 293 0.06 17.39 8.14
C LEU A 293 -0.26 17.73 6.69
N VAL A 294 -1.51 18.10 6.38
CA VAL A 294 -1.90 18.52 5.03
C VAL A 294 -1.21 19.84 4.66
N LYS A 295 -1.23 20.81 5.58
CA LYS A 295 -0.58 22.12 5.41
C LYS A 295 0.91 21.98 5.10
N ARG A 296 1.61 21.06 5.77
CA ARG A 296 3.02 20.75 5.50
C ARG A 296 3.25 20.45 4.02
N ILE A 297 2.40 19.65 3.38
CA ILE A 297 2.53 19.34 1.95
C ILE A 297 2.20 20.57 1.10
N THR A 298 1.08 21.24 1.39
CA THR A 298 0.63 22.42 0.65
C THR A 298 1.70 23.52 0.64
N ASP A 299 2.25 23.86 1.79
CA ASP A 299 3.31 24.86 1.92
C ASP A 299 4.62 24.43 1.24
N THR A 300 4.92 23.12 1.21
CA THR A 300 6.07 22.60 0.46
C THR A 300 5.91 22.81 -1.04
N MET A 301 4.75 22.44 -1.56
CA MET A 301 4.44 22.50 -3.00
C MET A 301 4.38 23.95 -3.50
N ASN A 302 3.90 24.87 -2.64
CA ASN A 302 3.87 26.30 -2.93
C ASN A 302 5.25 26.98 -2.80
N GLY A 303 6.28 26.27 -2.33
CA GLY A 303 7.64 26.81 -2.18
C GLY A 303 7.82 27.70 -0.96
N ASN A 304 6.85 27.75 -0.04
CA ASN A 304 6.95 28.47 1.24
C ASN A 304 7.99 27.79 2.17
N VAL A 305 8.11 26.48 1.99
CA VAL A 305 8.96 25.52 2.68
C VAL A 305 10.47 25.55 2.32
N LYS A 306 11.41 26.07 3.13
CA LYS A 306 12.87 26.00 2.84
C LYS A 306 13.58 24.85 3.57
N PHE A 307 14.48 24.15 2.86
CA PHE A 307 15.29 23.04 3.38
C PHE A 307 16.80 23.36 3.34
N PRO A 308 17.30 24.27 4.19
CA PRO A 308 18.68 24.77 4.07
C PRO A 308 19.75 23.69 4.31
N ASN A 309 19.43 22.64 5.07
CA ASN A 309 20.39 21.60 5.47
C ASN A 309 20.38 20.35 4.57
N ILE A 310 19.55 20.33 3.52
CA ILE A 310 19.36 19.16 2.67
C ILE A 310 19.83 19.46 1.25
N ASP A 311 20.80 18.68 0.78
CA ASP A 311 21.23 18.65 -0.61
C ASP A 311 20.57 17.48 -1.34
N TRP A 312 19.57 17.76 -2.17
CA TRP A 312 18.75 16.76 -2.86
C TRP A 312 19.55 15.79 -3.75
N ARG A 313 20.78 16.15 -4.16
CA ARG A 313 21.65 15.27 -4.96
C ARG A 313 22.12 14.03 -4.20
N PHE A 314 22.18 14.11 -2.87
CA PHE A 314 22.66 13.06 -1.98
C PHE A 314 21.54 12.48 -1.10
N ASN A 315 20.29 12.70 -1.49
CA ASN A 315 19.13 12.21 -0.75
C ASN A 315 18.33 11.20 -1.58
N GLU A 316 17.53 10.38 -0.89
CA GLU A 316 16.71 9.35 -1.52
C GLU A 316 15.61 9.93 -2.42
N PHE A 317 15.21 11.18 -2.19
CA PHE A 317 14.18 11.88 -2.96
C PHE A 317 14.79 13.01 -3.79
N PRO A 318 14.26 13.25 -4.99
CA PRO A 318 14.80 14.25 -5.91
C PRO A 318 14.43 15.69 -5.54
N ASN A 319 13.39 15.90 -4.73
CA ASN A 319 12.88 17.23 -4.42
C ASN A 319 12.07 17.26 -3.09
N PRO A 320 11.85 18.48 -2.55
CA PRO A 320 11.02 18.73 -1.37
C PRO A 320 9.65 18.06 -1.33
N ALA A 321 8.88 18.17 -2.42
CA ALA A 321 7.48 17.78 -2.44
C ALA A 321 7.32 16.26 -2.28
N VAL A 322 8.19 15.50 -2.97
CA VAL A 322 8.20 14.04 -2.86
C VAL A 322 8.62 13.61 -1.46
N TYR A 323 9.62 14.26 -0.87
CA TYR A 323 10.02 13.98 0.52
C TYR A 323 8.90 14.25 1.52
N ALA A 324 8.24 15.41 1.43
CA ALA A 324 7.13 15.78 2.31
C ALA A 324 5.96 14.79 2.19
N LEU A 325 5.64 14.34 0.96
CA LEU A 325 4.59 13.36 0.72
C LEU A 325 4.89 12.03 1.42
N TYR A 326 6.04 11.40 1.13
CA TYR A 326 6.34 10.07 1.66
C TYR A 326 6.58 10.06 3.17
N MET A 327 7.15 11.14 3.73
CA MET A 327 7.22 11.29 5.19
C MET A 327 5.82 11.39 5.82
N THR A 328 4.91 12.14 5.19
CA THR A 328 3.52 12.25 5.66
C THR A 328 2.79 10.92 5.60
N CYS A 329 2.90 10.18 4.48
CA CYS A 329 2.27 8.87 4.35
C CYS A 329 2.84 7.87 5.36
N ALA A 330 4.16 7.84 5.56
CA ALA A 330 4.78 6.97 6.55
C ALA A 330 4.30 7.28 7.97
N GLU A 331 4.18 8.55 8.33
CA GLU A 331 3.67 9.00 9.63
C GLU A 331 2.19 8.64 9.83
N LEU A 332 1.34 8.86 8.82
CA LEU A 332 -0.08 8.51 8.85
C LEU A 332 -0.31 7.00 8.98
N MET A 333 0.43 6.17 8.24
CA MET A 333 0.35 4.70 8.37
C MET A 333 0.86 4.18 9.72
N ALA A 334 1.73 4.95 10.38
CA ALA A 334 2.29 4.59 11.67
C ALA A 334 1.41 4.98 12.87
N LEU A 335 0.31 5.70 12.65
CA LEU A 335 -0.65 6.01 13.71
C LEU A 335 -1.23 4.73 14.33
N PRO A 336 -1.55 4.73 15.64
CA PRO A 336 -2.16 3.58 16.31
C PRO A 336 -3.68 3.51 16.07
N LEU A 337 -4.14 3.94 14.90
CA LEU A 337 -5.55 4.02 14.51
C LEU A 337 -5.84 3.13 13.30
N THR A 338 -7.12 2.87 13.07
CA THR A 338 -7.56 2.15 11.86
C THR A 338 -7.40 3.04 10.62
N PRO A 339 -7.20 2.45 9.43
CA PRO A 339 -7.18 3.20 8.17
C PRO A 339 -8.42 4.07 8.00
N ALA A 340 -9.60 3.56 8.38
CA ALA A 340 -10.85 4.30 8.28
C ALA A 340 -10.87 5.55 9.17
N SER A 341 -10.43 5.46 10.42
CA SER A 341 -10.37 6.61 11.33
C SER A 341 -9.41 7.69 10.81
N VAL A 342 -8.25 7.29 10.29
CA VAL A 342 -7.25 8.20 9.72
C VAL A 342 -7.77 8.87 8.45
N THR A 343 -8.32 8.11 7.51
CA THR A 343 -8.90 8.65 6.27
C THR A 343 -10.05 9.60 6.56
N ASN A 344 -10.98 9.24 7.45
CA ASN A 344 -12.10 10.11 7.79
C ASN A 344 -11.61 11.47 8.32
N SER A 345 -10.65 11.45 9.25
CA SER A 345 -10.06 12.68 9.81
C SER A 345 -9.33 13.49 8.73
N LEU A 346 -8.65 12.83 7.79
CA LEU A 346 -7.97 13.51 6.68
C LEU A 346 -8.97 14.19 5.72
N LEU A 347 -10.07 13.53 5.36
CA LEU A 347 -11.11 14.11 4.51
C LEU A 347 -11.84 15.26 5.23
N ASP A 348 -12.05 15.12 6.55
CA ASP A 348 -12.71 16.11 7.39
C ASP A 348 -11.90 17.42 7.53
N VAL A 349 -10.59 17.42 7.23
CA VAL A 349 -9.78 18.65 7.14
C VAL A 349 -10.45 19.66 6.20
N VAL A 350 -10.83 19.24 5.00
CA VAL A 350 -11.49 20.14 4.05
C VAL A 350 -13.00 20.15 4.25
N MET A 351 -13.63 19.02 4.59
CA MET A 351 -15.09 18.99 4.75
C MET A 351 -15.62 19.76 5.96
N GLN A 352 -14.83 19.90 7.04
CA GLN A 352 -15.25 20.57 8.28
C GLN A 352 -14.52 21.90 8.54
N ARG A 353 -13.27 22.05 8.07
CA ARG A 353 -12.44 23.24 8.35
C ARG A 353 -12.21 24.14 7.12
N TYR A 354 -13.01 24.00 6.07
CA TYR A 354 -12.85 24.83 4.85
C TYR A 354 -12.94 26.34 5.10
N THR A 355 -13.61 26.80 6.16
CA THR A 355 -13.70 28.22 6.53
C THR A 355 -12.39 28.76 7.11
N GLU A 356 -11.52 27.89 7.62
CA GLU A 356 -10.21 28.26 8.17
C GLU A 356 -9.13 28.28 7.08
N ILE A 357 -9.40 27.64 5.94
CA ILE A 357 -8.51 27.59 4.78
C ILE A 357 -8.78 28.83 3.90
N PRO A 358 -7.76 29.61 3.51
CA PRO A 358 -7.95 30.71 2.58
C PRO A 358 -8.59 30.23 1.27
N SER A 359 -9.67 30.88 0.82
CA SER A 359 -10.43 30.43 -0.35
C SER A 359 -9.59 30.23 -1.62
N HIS A 360 -8.54 31.03 -1.80
CA HIS A 360 -7.63 30.91 -2.96
C HIS A 360 -6.69 29.68 -2.89
N GLU A 361 -6.51 29.09 -1.70
CA GLU A 361 -5.66 27.92 -1.47
C GLU A 361 -6.45 26.61 -1.44
N ILE A 362 -7.79 26.64 -1.36
CA ILE A 362 -8.62 25.46 -1.10
C ILE A 362 -8.34 24.29 -2.06
N HIS A 363 -8.08 24.59 -3.34
CA HIS A 363 -7.72 23.57 -4.34
C HIS A 363 -6.35 22.95 -4.07
N CYS A 364 -5.38 23.70 -3.56
CA CYS A 364 -4.06 23.18 -3.17
C CYS A 364 -4.18 22.20 -2.00
N TRP A 365 -5.08 22.47 -1.04
CA TRP A 365 -5.37 21.58 0.07
C TRP A 365 -6.06 20.29 -0.39
N ILE A 366 -7.09 20.41 -1.24
CA ILE A 366 -7.78 19.26 -1.86
C ILE A 366 -6.78 18.42 -2.67
N ASN A 367 -5.90 19.06 -3.44
CA ASN A 367 -4.85 18.39 -4.21
C ASN A 367 -3.86 17.65 -3.30
N SER A 368 -3.47 18.26 -2.18
CA SER A 368 -2.56 17.65 -1.19
C SER A 368 -3.18 16.41 -0.55
N ILE A 369 -4.48 16.47 -0.20
CA ILE A 369 -5.21 15.28 0.30
C ILE A 369 -5.29 14.22 -0.80
N GLY A 370 -5.58 14.59 -2.04
CA GLY A 370 -5.62 13.65 -3.17
C GLY A 370 -4.29 12.92 -3.37
N LEU A 371 -3.16 13.63 -3.26
CA LEU A 371 -1.81 13.04 -3.32
C LEU A 371 -1.53 12.09 -2.16
N ILE A 372 -1.91 12.47 -0.93
CA ILE A 372 -1.77 11.56 0.23
C ILE A 372 -2.62 10.31 -0.03
N MET A 373 -3.90 10.48 -0.32
CA MET A 373 -4.86 9.38 -0.49
C MET A 373 -4.45 8.41 -1.60
N SER A 374 -3.90 8.90 -2.71
CA SER A 374 -3.43 8.05 -3.81
C SER A 374 -2.16 7.26 -3.46
N ALA A 375 -1.37 7.73 -2.49
CA ALA A 375 -0.15 7.09 -2.03
C ALA A 375 -0.36 6.16 -0.81
N MET A 376 -1.59 6.02 -0.31
CA MET A 376 -1.92 5.14 0.82
C MET A 376 -2.45 3.76 0.34
N PRO A 377 -2.31 2.70 1.17
CA PRO A 377 -2.75 1.37 0.79
C PRO A 377 -4.28 1.24 0.72
N GLU A 378 -4.74 0.13 0.13
CA GLU A 378 -6.16 -0.15 -0.15
C GLU A 378 -7.18 0.21 0.94
N PRO A 379 -6.98 -0.18 2.20
CA PRO A 379 -7.93 0.12 3.26
C PRO A 379 -8.22 1.61 3.45
N PHE A 380 -7.29 2.50 3.08
CA PHE A 380 -7.47 3.95 3.20
C PHE A 380 -8.41 4.48 2.13
N TRP A 381 -8.19 4.16 0.86
CA TRP A 381 -9.05 4.66 -0.22
C TRP A 381 -10.38 3.90 -0.33
N MET A 382 -10.50 2.68 0.22
CA MET A 382 -11.80 2.04 0.43
C MET A 382 -12.72 2.88 1.35
N THR A 383 -12.15 3.57 2.33
CA THR A 383 -12.93 4.47 3.21
C THR A 383 -13.46 5.69 2.46
N LEU A 384 -12.72 6.18 1.44
CA LEU A 384 -13.23 7.22 0.55
C LEU A 384 -14.44 6.72 -0.25
N GLN A 385 -14.38 5.49 -0.76
CA GLN A 385 -15.52 4.87 -1.44
C GLN A 385 -16.74 4.76 -0.51
N ASP A 386 -16.53 4.37 0.76
CA ASP A 386 -17.61 4.31 1.75
C ASP A 386 -18.22 5.70 2.04
N ARG A 387 -17.41 6.77 2.12
CA ARG A 387 -17.90 8.16 2.24
C ARG A 387 -18.71 8.61 1.02
N ILE A 388 -18.27 8.25 -0.19
CA ILE A 388 -19.03 8.51 -1.41
C ILE A 388 -20.37 7.78 -1.37
N MET A 389 -20.40 6.51 -0.92
CA MET A 389 -21.65 5.76 -0.76
C MET A 389 -22.58 6.38 0.29
N GLN A 390 -22.04 6.84 1.41
CA GLN A 390 -22.83 7.57 2.42
C GLN A 390 -23.44 8.85 1.83
N MET A 391 -22.69 9.57 0.97
CA MET A 391 -23.22 10.73 0.26
C MET A 391 -24.34 10.34 -0.70
N MET A 392 -24.15 9.29 -1.50
CA MET A 392 -25.16 8.73 -2.43
C MET A 392 -26.45 8.34 -1.74
N GLN A 393 -26.37 7.80 -0.53
CA GLN A 393 -27.52 7.37 0.26
C GLN A 393 -28.11 8.48 1.14
N SER A 394 -27.49 9.66 1.16
CA SER A 394 -27.94 10.75 2.01
C SER A 394 -29.34 11.27 1.59
N PRO A 395 -30.15 11.77 2.54
CA PRO A 395 -31.43 12.40 2.23
C PRO A 395 -31.32 13.54 1.20
N GLY A 396 -30.15 14.19 1.16
CA GLY A 396 -29.84 15.27 0.26
C GLY A 396 -29.84 14.86 -1.21
N LEU A 397 -29.46 13.62 -1.55
CA LEU A 397 -29.52 13.11 -2.92
C LEU A 397 -30.77 12.26 -3.18
N THR A 398 -31.31 11.56 -2.19
CA THR A 398 -32.46 10.66 -2.39
C THR A 398 -33.80 11.39 -2.50
N THR A 399 -33.98 12.50 -1.77
CA THR A 399 -35.26 13.23 -1.71
C THR A 399 -35.20 14.67 -2.21
N TRP A 400 -33.99 15.16 -2.53
CA TRP A 400 -33.66 16.53 -2.95
C TRP A 400 -34.58 17.64 -2.39
N GLN A 401 -34.23 18.16 -1.22
CA GLN A 401 -35.00 19.20 -0.52
C GLN A 401 -34.43 20.61 -0.71
N TYR A 402 -33.47 20.78 -1.61
CA TYR A 402 -32.79 22.06 -1.82
C TYR A 402 -33.53 22.92 -2.86
N ALA A 403 -33.55 24.24 -2.63
CA ALA A 403 -34.10 25.20 -3.60
C ALA A 403 -33.25 25.31 -4.87
N HIS A 404 -31.95 25.04 -4.75
CA HIS A 404 -30.99 25.08 -5.86
C HIS A 404 -31.00 23.78 -6.65
N THR A 405 -30.64 23.87 -7.93
CA THR A 405 -30.53 22.67 -8.77
C THR A 405 -29.25 21.88 -8.44
N PRO A 406 -29.18 20.58 -8.78
CA PRO A 406 -27.97 19.80 -8.61
C PRO A 406 -26.77 20.41 -9.33
N PHE A 407 -26.98 20.95 -10.54
CA PHE A 407 -25.93 21.62 -11.30
C PHE A 407 -25.36 22.86 -10.61
N GLN A 408 -26.16 23.55 -9.79
CA GLN A 408 -25.70 24.67 -8.97
C GLN A 408 -24.93 24.17 -7.74
N LEU A 409 -25.47 23.18 -7.02
CA LEU A 409 -24.85 22.66 -5.80
C LEU A 409 -23.66 21.72 -6.05
N PHE A 410 -23.45 21.26 -7.28
CA PHE A 410 -22.28 20.48 -7.71
C PHE A 410 -21.22 21.35 -8.42
N ASN A 411 -21.48 22.64 -8.59
CA ASN A 411 -20.51 23.59 -9.10
C ASN A 411 -19.68 24.14 -7.94
N PHE A 412 -18.38 23.82 -7.92
CA PHE A 412 -17.48 24.18 -6.81
C PHE A 412 -17.40 25.70 -6.61
N ASP A 413 -17.17 26.47 -7.68
CA ASP A 413 -17.01 27.93 -7.60
C ASP A 413 -18.27 28.61 -7.08
N LEU A 414 -19.44 28.15 -7.53
CA LEU A 414 -20.72 28.69 -7.09
C LEU A 414 -21.00 28.31 -5.63
N ALA A 415 -20.90 27.03 -5.29
CA ALA A 415 -21.26 26.55 -3.95
C ALA A 415 -20.28 27.05 -2.88
N HIS A 416 -18.97 27.03 -3.16
CA HIS A 416 -17.96 27.56 -2.25
C HIS A 416 -18.03 29.10 -2.17
N GLY A 417 -18.06 29.78 -3.32
CA GLY A 417 -18.04 31.25 -3.38
C GLY A 417 -19.28 31.89 -2.77
N CYS A 418 -20.45 31.26 -2.90
CA CYS A 418 -21.71 31.74 -2.32
C CYS A 418 -22.04 31.12 -0.95
N MET A 419 -21.14 30.30 -0.39
CA MET A 419 -21.35 29.60 0.90
C MET A 419 -22.65 28.79 0.95
N LEU A 420 -23.00 28.13 -0.15
CA LEU A 420 -24.12 27.17 -0.22
C LEU A 420 -23.76 25.86 0.50
N ASP A 421 -24.68 24.90 0.57
CA ASP A 421 -24.35 23.55 1.03
C ASP A 421 -23.28 22.95 0.11
N ASN A 422 -22.08 22.82 0.66
CA ASN A 422 -20.88 22.51 -0.07
C ASN A 422 -20.44 21.04 0.09
N ARG A 423 -21.19 20.23 0.85
CA ARG A 423 -20.82 18.84 1.15
C ARG A 423 -20.69 18.00 -0.13
N PHE A 424 -21.54 18.26 -1.12
CA PHE A 424 -21.49 17.58 -2.41
C PHE A 424 -20.25 17.97 -3.23
N VAL A 425 -19.96 19.26 -3.38
CA VAL A 425 -18.80 19.73 -4.16
C VAL A 425 -17.48 19.33 -3.53
N TYR A 426 -17.37 19.38 -2.19
CA TYR A 426 -16.16 18.94 -1.52
C TYR A 426 -15.96 17.44 -1.65
N MET A 427 -17.04 16.64 -1.58
CA MET A 427 -16.92 15.20 -1.80
C MET A 427 -16.49 14.89 -3.24
N LEU A 428 -17.11 15.54 -4.23
CA LEU A 428 -16.73 15.41 -5.63
C LEU A 428 -15.27 15.83 -5.83
N ALA A 429 -14.86 16.99 -5.32
CA ALA A 429 -13.50 17.50 -5.48
C ALA A 429 -12.44 16.60 -4.83
N LEU A 430 -12.71 16.05 -3.63
CA LEU A 430 -11.81 15.10 -2.97
C LEU A 430 -11.71 13.76 -3.73
N ALA A 431 -12.83 13.23 -4.22
CA ALA A 431 -12.82 12.04 -5.06
C ALA A 431 -12.05 12.30 -6.36
N HIS A 432 -12.30 13.46 -6.99
CA HIS A 432 -11.64 13.85 -8.23
C HIS A 432 -10.14 14.01 -8.06
N ALA A 433 -9.69 14.71 -7.00
CA ALA A 433 -8.27 14.87 -6.72
C ALA A 433 -7.59 13.54 -6.41
N THR A 434 -8.24 12.66 -5.64
CA THR A 434 -7.70 11.33 -5.34
C THR A 434 -7.56 10.48 -6.60
N TRP A 435 -8.60 10.44 -7.43
CA TRP A 435 -8.59 9.67 -8.67
C TRP A 435 -7.74 10.31 -9.78
N HIS A 436 -7.47 11.60 -9.71
CA HIS A 436 -6.50 12.26 -10.60
C HIS A 436 -5.09 11.72 -10.35
N HIS A 437 -4.71 11.57 -9.08
CA HIS A 437 -3.40 11.06 -8.67
C HIS A 437 -3.32 9.53 -8.57
N ALA A 438 -4.43 8.83 -8.74
CA ALA A 438 -4.49 7.38 -8.62
C ALA A 438 -3.64 6.66 -9.67
N GLY A 439 -2.87 5.67 -9.22
CA GLY A 439 -2.16 4.72 -10.09
C GLY A 439 -3.11 3.69 -10.72
N VAL A 440 -2.57 2.84 -11.61
CA VAL A 440 -3.35 1.88 -12.42
C VAL A 440 -4.19 0.95 -11.56
N GLY A 441 -3.66 0.42 -10.46
CA GLY A 441 -4.39 -0.50 -9.58
C GLY A 441 -5.60 0.15 -8.90
N HIS A 442 -5.45 1.38 -8.40
CA HIS A 442 -6.55 2.13 -7.79
C HIS A 442 -7.61 2.50 -8.85
N ILE A 443 -7.20 2.95 -10.04
CA ILE A 443 -8.13 3.21 -11.15
C ILE A 443 -8.92 1.95 -11.57
N ALA A 444 -8.27 0.78 -11.59
CA ALA A 444 -8.92 -0.48 -11.91
C ALA A 444 -10.02 -0.84 -10.89
N SER A 445 -9.89 -0.44 -9.62
CA SER A 445 -10.88 -0.69 -8.57
C SER A 445 -12.16 0.15 -8.70
N ILE A 446 -12.11 1.27 -9.43
CA ILE A 446 -13.27 2.18 -9.55
C ILE A 446 -14.40 1.54 -10.35
N LEU A 447 -14.11 0.77 -11.41
CA LEU A 447 -15.16 0.11 -12.21
C LEU A 447 -15.96 -0.91 -11.37
N PRO A 448 -15.33 -1.87 -10.66
CA PRO A 448 -16.04 -2.74 -9.72
C PRO A 448 -16.86 -1.94 -8.70
N PHE A 449 -16.29 -0.86 -8.14
CA PHE A 449 -17.02 0.00 -7.21
C PHE A 449 -18.28 0.64 -7.84
N VAL A 450 -18.17 1.14 -9.07
CA VAL A 450 -19.31 1.72 -9.81
C VAL A 450 -20.37 0.65 -10.10
N LYS A 451 -19.96 -0.52 -10.58
CA LYS A 451 -20.86 -1.62 -10.97
C LYS A 451 -21.56 -2.29 -9.79
N GLU A 452 -20.84 -2.54 -8.70
CA GLU A 452 -21.34 -3.35 -7.59
C GLU A 452 -21.99 -2.51 -6.49
N LYS A 453 -21.58 -1.23 -6.34
CA LYS A 453 -22.07 -0.37 -5.25
C LYS A 453 -22.81 0.87 -5.76
N LEU A 454 -22.16 1.73 -6.56
CA LEU A 454 -22.75 3.03 -6.90
C LEU A 454 -23.97 2.91 -7.82
N GLY A 455 -23.83 2.24 -8.97
CA GLY A 455 -24.90 2.06 -9.95
C GLY A 455 -26.18 1.47 -9.33
N PRO A 456 -26.10 0.37 -8.56
CA PRO A 456 -27.26 -0.23 -7.88
C PRO A 456 -27.95 0.67 -6.84
N SER A 457 -27.30 1.75 -6.40
CA SER A 457 -27.85 2.69 -5.41
C SER A 457 -28.63 3.86 -6.01
N VAL A 458 -28.71 3.95 -7.35
CA VAL A 458 -29.34 5.08 -8.05
C VAL A 458 -30.84 4.87 -8.23
N TYR A 459 -31.65 5.70 -7.55
CA TYR A 459 -33.11 5.69 -7.62
C TYR A 459 -33.72 7.08 -7.85
N SER A 460 -32.92 8.14 -7.87
CA SER A 460 -33.33 9.54 -8.10
C SER A 460 -32.46 10.22 -9.17
N GLU A 461 -32.96 11.31 -9.75
CA GLU A 461 -32.22 12.09 -10.74
C GLU A 461 -30.92 12.65 -10.18
N GLU A 462 -30.94 13.08 -8.93
CA GLU A 462 -29.81 13.74 -8.30
C GLU A 462 -28.69 12.76 -7.96
N GLN A 463 -29.03 11.54 -7.56
CA GLN A 463 -28.05 10.45 -7.45
C GLN A 463 -27.41 10.13 -8.81
N PHE A 464 -28.20 10.08 -9.88
CA PHE A 464 -27.67 9.79 -11.21
C PHE A 464 -26.74 10.91 -11.70
N ILE A 465 -27.14 12.17 -11.53
CA ILE A 465 -26.32 13.33 -11.87
C ILE A 465 -25.03 13.33 -11.02
N PHE A 466 -25.11 13.04 -9.73
CA PHE A 466 -23.93 12.95 -8.87
C PHE A 466 -22.97 11.85 -9.35
N LEU A 467 -23.48 10.66 -9.71
CA LEU A 467 -22.69 9.56 -10.29
C LEU A 467 -22.00 10.00 -11.58
N CYS A 468 -22.71 10.71 -12.47
CA CYS A 468 -22.16 11.25 -13.69
C CYS A 468 -21.04 12.26 -13.41
N HIS A 469 -21.24 13.22 -12.51
CA HIS A 469 -20.21 14.17 -12.10
C HIS A 469 -18.99 13.49 -11.47
N LEU A 470 -19.19 12.37 -10.78
CA LEU A 470 -18.13 11.61 -10.15
C LEU A 470 -17.27 10.88 -11.19
N VAL A 471 -17.89 10.14 -12.13
CA VAL A 471 -17.18 9.20 -13.01
C VAL A 471 -16.79 9.80 -14.37
N ALA A 472 -17.64 10.65 -14.96
CA ALA A 472 -17.43 11.14 -16.32
C ALA A 472 -16.07 11.83 -16.56
N PRO A 473 -15.53 12.67 -15.64
CA PRO A 473 -14.22 13.29 -15.83
C PRO A 473 -13.07 12.28 -16.02
N PHE A 474 -13.22 11.05 -15.52
CA PHE A 474 -12.19 10.02 -15.56
C PHE A 474 -12.29 9.07 -16.75
N LEU A 475 -13.33 9.18 -17.59
CA LEU A 475 -13.47 8.35 -18.79
C LEU A 475 -12.28 8.50 -19.74
N SER A 476 -11.72 9.70 -19.84
CA SER A 476 -10.49 9.97 -20.59
C SER A 476 -9.31 9.09 -20.16
N ARG A 477 -9.18 8.78 -18.86
CA ARG A 477 -8.10 7.91 -18.34
C ARG A 477 -8.28 6.46 -18.76
N TYR A 478 -9.51 5.98 -18.86
CA TYR A 478 -9.80 4.64 -19.40
C TYR A 478 -9.59 4.57 -20.91
N ASN A 479 -9.73 5.70 -21.62
CA ASN A 479 -9.54 5.79 -23.07
C ASN A 479 -8.07 5.94 -23.50
N LEU A 480 -7.13 6.19 -22.58
CA LEU A 480 -5.70 6.25 -22.90
C LEU A 480 -5.20 4.92 -23.47
N ASP A 481 -5.77 3.81 -23.00
CA ASP A 481 -5.59 2.49 -23.59
C ASP A 481 -6.84 2.15 -24.42
N LYS A 482 -6.78 2.46 -25.73
CA LYS A 482 -7.88 2.30 -26.70
C LYS A 482 -8.47 0.88 -26.76
N SER A 483 -7.82 -0.09 -26.13
CA SER A 483 -8.22 -1.49 -26.08
C SER A 483 -8.89 -1.91 -24.76
N SER A 484 -9.08 -1.00 -23.80
CA SER A 484 -9.65 -1.38 -22.50
C SER A 484 -11.18 -1.61 -22.57
N PRO A 485 -11.68 -2.79 -22.16
CA PRO A 485 -13.13 -3.03 -22.05
C PRO A 485 -13.79 -2.17 -20.97
N SER A 486 -12.99 -1.54 -20.10
CA SER A 486 -13.49 -0.79 -18.95
C SER A 486 -14.33 0.43 -19.31
N ILE A 487 -14.03 1.12 -20.42
CA ILE A 487 -14.81 2.31 -20.82
C ILE A 487 -16.21 1.95 -21.33
N VAL A 488 -16.30 0.80 -22.00
CA VAL A 488 -17.53 0.15 -22.44
C VAL A 488 -18.33 -0.24 -21.20
N ASP A 489 -17.73 -0.99 -20.27
CA ASP A 489 -18.37 -1.44 -19.04
C ASP A 489 -18.92 -0.30 -18.17
N ILE A 490 -18.15 0.79 -17.99
CA ILE A 490 -18.61 1.97 -17.24
C ILE A 490 -19.82 2.60 -17.93
N THR A 491 -19.80 2.72 -19.24
CA THR A 491 -20.90 3.34 -20.00
C THR A 491 -22.15 2.48 -19.96
N VAL A 492 -22.02 1.15 -20.06
CA VAL A 492 -23.14 0.21 -19.84
C VAL A 492 -23.72 0.39 -18.45
N GLU A 493 -22.87 0.50 -17.42
CA GLU A 493 -23.37 0.68 -16.06
C GLU A 493 -24.06 2.03 -15.85
N LEU A 494 -23.57 3.11 -16.46
CA LEU A 494 -24.28 4.40 -16.45
C LEU A 494 -25.66 4.27 -17.09
N LEU A 495 -25.80 3.54 -18.20
CA LEU A 495 -27.10 3.33 -18.84
C LEU A 495 -28.02 2.40 -18.03
N ASN A 496 -27.48 1.38 -17.36
CA ASN A 496 -28.24 0.57 -16.42
C ASN A 496 -28.72 1.40 -15.21
N ALA A 497 -27.88 2.29 -14.68
CA ALA A 497 -28.27 3.20 -13.61
C ALA A 497 -29.35 4.20 -14.07
N LEU A 498 -29.25 4.72 -15.30
CA LEU A 498 -30.31 5.53 -15.92
C LEU A 498 -31.62 4.74 -16.02
N GLU A 499 -31.58 3.48 -16.48
CA GLU A 499 -32.78 2.62 -16.55
C GLU A 499 -33.42 2.39 -15.18
N ARG A 500 -32.62 2.11 -14.14
CA ARG A 500 -33.11 1.93 -12.77
C ARG A 500 -33.81 3.19 -12.25
N MET A 501 -33.15 4.33 -12.39
CA MET A 501 -33.71 5.63 -12.01
C MET A 501 -34.99 5.93 -12.81
N ASP A 502 -34.97 5.71 -14.12
CA ASP A 502 -36.10 5.96 -15.02
C ASP A 502 -37.35 5.19 -14.60
N LYS A 503 -37.19 3.95 -14.13
CA LYS A 503 -38.30 3.13 -13.65
C LYS A 503 -38.82 3.54 -12.28
N HIS A 504 -38.01 4.21 -11.46
CA HIS A 504 -38.37 4.59 -10.10
C HIS A 504 -39.01 5.99 -10.01
N VAL A 505 -38.53 6.93 -10.83
CA VAL A 505 -38.98 8.33 -10.79
C VAL A 505 -40.23 8.53 -11.65
N GLN A 506 -41.21 9.30 -11.18
CA GLN A 506 -42.43 9.58 -11.97
C GLN A 506 -42.15 10.53 -13.15
N THR A 507 -41.41 11.62 -12.92
CA THR A 507 -41.10 12.66 -13.91
C THR A 507 -39.62 13.00 -13.91
N LEU A 508 -39.01 13.10 -15.10
CA LEU A 508 -37.61 13.51 -15.25
C LEU A 508 -37.50 15.01 -15.56
N ARG A 509 -36.74 15.74 -14.75
CA ARG A 509 -36.51 17.19 -14.86
C ARG A 509 -35.27 17.52 -15.70
N TYR A 510 -34.26 16.67 -15.68
CA TYR A 510 -32.93 16.95 -16.23
C TYR A 510 -32.56 16.04 -17.41
N MET A 511 -33.56 15.65 -18.21
CA MET A 511 -33.37 14.75 -19.35
C MET A 511 -32.34 15.26 -20.36
N ASP A 512 -32.38 16.55 -20.69
CA ASP A 512 -31.50 17.13 -21.72
C ASP A 512 -30.02 17.03 -21.35
N PRO A 513 -29.56 17.55 -20.18
CA PRO A 513 -28.17 17.37 -19.76
C PRO A 513 -27.73 15.90 -19.67
N ILE A 514 -28.60 15.01 -19.23
CA ILE A 514 -28.31 13.56 -19.15
C ILE A 514 -28.06 13.00 -20.55
N CYS A 515 -28.94 13.28 -21.51
CA CYS A 515 -28.79 12.82 -22.88
C CYS A 515 -27.55 13.42 -23.55
N ASP A 516 -27.27 14.71 -23.33
CA ASP A 516 -26.10 15.39 -23.89
C ASP A 516 -24.80 14.75 -23.43
N LEU A 517 -24.69 14.40 -22.13
CA LEU A 517 -23.53 13.69 -21.62
C LEU A 517 -23.38 12.30 -22.25
N LEU A 518 -24.47 11.53 -22.39
CA LEU A 518 -24.41 10.21 -23.02
C LEU A 518 -24.00 10.29 -24.49
N TYR A 519 -24.44 11.32 -25.21
CA TYR A 519 -23.96 11.60 -26.57
C TYR A 519 -22.48 11.96 -26.59
N HIS A 520 -22.02 12.81 -25.68
CA HIS A 520 -20.61 13.11 -25.53
C HIS A 520 -19.79 11.84 -25.31
N ILE A 521 -20.24 10.95 -24.41
CA ILE A 521 -19.56 9.68 -24.13
C ILE A 521 -19.52 8.79 -25.37
N LYS A 522 -20.65 8.67 -26.08
CA LYS A 522 -20.71 7.93 -27.34
C LYS A 522 -19.68 8.46 -28.35
N TYR A 523 -19.69 9.75 -28.64
CA TYR A 523 -18.90 10.28 -29.76
C TYR A 523 -17.42 10.46 -29.43
N GLN A 524 -17.05 10.72 -28.16
CA GLN A 524 -15.66 10.94 -27.76
C GLN A 524 -14.93 9.66 -27.33
N TYR A 525 -15.66 8.66 -26.82
CA TYR A 525 -15.05 7.51 -26.17
C TYR A 525 -15.46 6.17 -26.79
N VAL A 526 -16.75 5.84 -26.78
CA VAL A 526 -17.21 4.47 -27.09
C VAL A 526 -17.42 4.21 -28.59
N GLY A 527 -17.79 5.23 -29.35
CA GLY A 527 -18.13 5.10 -30.76
C GLY A 527 -19.29 4.11 -30.99
N ASN A 528 -19.02 3.10 -31.82
CA ASN A 528 -20.00 2.05 -32.19
C ASN A 528 -19.75 0.72 -31.47
N LEU A 529 -18.83 0.67 -30.49
CA LEU A 529 -18.39 -0.58 -29.85
C LEU A 529 -19.51 -1.33 -29.09
N MET A 530 -20.63 -0.67 -28.79
CA MET A 530 -21.67 -1.20 -27.89
C MET A 530 -23.08 -1.27 -28.47
N LYS A 531 -23.23 -1.16 -29.80
CA LYS A 531 -24.55 -0.95 -30.42
C LYS A 531 -25.63 -1.95 -29.93
N SER A 532 -25.32 -3.25 -29.88
CA SER A 532 -26.26 -4.30 -29.47
C SER A 532 -26.65 -4.27 -27.98
N GLU A 533 -25.70 -3.97 -27.08
CA GLU A 533 -25.98 -3.93 -25.63
C GLU A 533 -26.77 -2.68 -25.25
N LEU A 534 -26.47 -1.54 -25.89
CA LEU A 534 -27.16 -0.29 -25.62
C LEU A 534 -28.59 -0.30 -26.16
N GLU A 535 -28.84 -0.92 -27.32
CA GLU A 535 -30.18 -1.07 -27.89
C GLU A 535 -31.15 -1.67 -26.88
N GLY A 536 -30.78 -2.80 -26.27
CA GLY A 536 -31.60 -3.47 -25.27
C GLY A 536 -31.98 -2.58 -24.08
N ILE A 537 -31.04 -1.77 -23.58
CA ILE A 537 -31.29 -0.87 -22.44
C ILE A 537 -32.18 0.30 -22.88
N VAL A 538 -31.88 0.94 -24.01
CA VAL A 538 -32.62 2.10 -24.51
C VAL A 538 -34.08 1.74 -24.76
N TYR A 539 -34.38 0.54 -25.26
CA TYR A 539 -35.77 0.09 -25.45
C TYR A 539 -36.59 -0.04 -24.16
N ARG A 540 -35.94 -0.18 -23.00
CA ARG A 540 -36.62 -0.30 -21.70
C ARG A 540 -36.84 1.04 -21.01
N LEU A 541 -36.33 2.14 -21.58
CA LEU A 541 -36.53 3.49 -21.06
C LEU A 541 -37.90 4.05 -21.45
N ARG A 542 -38.38 5.09 -20.76
CA ARG A 542 -39.61 5.80 -21.16
C ARG A 542 -39.50 6.44 -22.55
N LEU A 543 -40.64 6.55 -23.25
CA LEU A 543 -40.72 7.10 -24.61
C LEU A 543 -39.99 8.45 -24.80
N PRO A 544 -40.10 9.46 -23.90
CA PRO A 544 -39.34 10.69 -24.03
C PRO A 544 -37.80 10.50 -24.08
N LEU A 545 -37.25 9.58 -23.27
CA LEU A 545 -35.82 9.26 -23.29
C LEU A 545 -35.45 8.51 -24.57
N GLN A 546 -36.27 7.54 -25.02
CA GLN A 546 -36.06 6.84 -26.27
C GLN A 546 -35.97 7.81 -27.46
N LYS A 547 -36.89 8.78 -27.53
CA LYS A 547 -36.89 9.81 -28.58
C LYS A 547 -35.63 10.67 -28.56
N LYS A 548 -35.15 11.05 -27.37
CA LYS A 548 -33.92 11.85 -27.22
C LYS A 548 -32.66 11.06 -27.52
N LEU A 549 -32.60 9.78 -27.14
CA LEU A 549 -31.44 8.89 -27.31
C LEU A 549 -31.44 8.09 -28.62
N ARG A 550 -32.42 8.30 -29.52
CA ARG A 550 -32.58 7.52 -30.77
C ARG A 550 -31.30 7.43 -31.63
N PHE A 551 -30.47 8.46 -31.63
CA PHE A 551 -29.22 8.46 -32.40
C PHE A 551 -28.05 7.72 -31.72
N ILE A 552 -28.18 7.36 -30.43
CA ILE A 552 -27.23 6.47 -29.77
C ILE A 552 -27.30 5.07 -30.37
N THR A 553 -28.49 4.61 -30.72
CA THR A 553 -28.74 3.26 -31.28
C THR A 553 -29.10 3.27 -32.77
N GLN A 554 -29.26 4.46 -33.38
CA GLN A 554 -29.69 4.67 -34.77
C GLN A 554 -31.12 4.19 -35.05
N LEU A 555 -32.01 4.32 -34.07
CA LEU A 555 -33.44 3.99 -34.23
C LEU A 555 -34.17 5.04 -35.05
N SER A 556 -35.05 4.59 -35.93
CA SER A 556 -36.00 5.46 -36.62
C SER A 556 -37.13 5.90 -35.67
N LEU A 557 -37.71 7.08 -35.94
CA LEU A 557 -38.87 7.58 -35.18
C LEU A 557 -40.06 6.62 -35.24
N ALA A 558 -40.26 5.97 -36.39
CA ALA A 558 -41.34 5.01 -36.60
C ALA A 558 -41.16 3.74 -35.73
N GLU A 559 -39.92 3.23 -35.59
CA GLU A 559 -39.63 2.10 -34.71
C GLU A 559 -39.87 2.44 -33.24
N VAL A 560 -39.41 3.62 -32.79
CA VAL A 560 -39.65 4.08 -31.40
C VAL A 560 -41.13 4.22 -31.09
N GLU A 561 -41.93 4.70 -32.04
CA GLU A 561 -43.38 4.88 -31.85
C GLU A 561 -44.15 3.56 -31.96
N ALA A 562 -43.77 2.66 -32.88
CA ALA A 562 -44.36 1.33 -33.01
C ALA A 562 -44.15 0.46 -31.76
N MET A 563 -42.99 0.57 -31.11
CA MET A 563 -42.67 -0.19 -29.89
C MET A 563 -43.47 0.23 -28.66
N ASN A 564 -44.05 1.44 -28.65
CA ASN A 564 -44.81 1.98 -27.52
C ASN A 564 -46.32 2.05 -27.78
N GLN A 565 -46.82 1.43 -28.86
CA GLN A 565 -48.26 1.28 -29.07
C GLN A 565 -48.83 0.21 -28.12
N PRO A 566 -49.98 0.45 -27.46
CA PRO A 566 -50.64 -0.59 -26.69
C PRO A 566 -51.05 -1.72 -27.64
N SER A 567 -50.61 -2.94 -27.34
CA SER A 567 -51.01 -4.14 -28.07
C SER A 567 -52.54 -4.23 -28.06
N ALA A 568 -53.17 -4.07 -29.22
CA ALA A 568 -54.59 -4.31 -29.37
C ALA A 568 -54.86 -5.80 -29.08
N ASP A 569 -55.77 -6.07 -28.14
CA ASP A 569 -56.26 -7.42 -27.87
C ASP A 569 -56.69 -8.10 -29.18
N PRO A 570 -56.42 -9.41 -29.37
CA PRO A 570 -56.92 -10.11 -30.54
C PRO A 570 -58.44 -10.21 -30.41
N VAL A 571 -59.17 -9.45 -31.24
CA VAL A 571 -60.60 -9.60 -31.44
C VAL A 571 -60.87 -11.02 -31.92
N VAL A 572 -61.44 -11.84 -31.04
CA VAL A 572 -62.02 -13.14 -31.39
C VAL A 572 -63.18 -12.88 -32.34
N VAL A 573 -62.97 -13.14 -33.64
CA VAL A 573 -64.05 -13.18 -34.62
C VAL A 573 -64.82 -14.48 -34.40
N ILE A 574 -65.95 -14.38 -33.70
CA ILE A 574 -66.99 -15.43 -33.72
C ILE A 574 -67.81 -15.21 -34.98
N THR A 575 -67.64 -16.09 -35.97
CA THR A 575 -68.61 -16.26 -37.06
C THR A 575 -69.21 -17.66 -36.99
N ASN A 576 -70.46 -17.71 -36.55
CA ASN A 576 -71.35 -18.85 -36.70
C ASN A 576 -71.72 -19.05 -38.17
N GLY A 577 -71.86 -20.31 -38.61
CA GLY A 577 -72.85 -20.66 -39.63
C GLY A 577 -72.45 -21.60 -40.78
N THR A 578 -72.49 -22.91 -40.50
CA THR A 578 -73.14 -23.97 -41.30
C THR A 578 -72.63 -24.46 -42.66
N ASN A 579 -72.38 -25.78 -42.67
CA ASN A 579 -72.65 -26.82 -43.69
C ASN A 579 -71.78 -26.92 -44.94
N GLY A 580 -71.10 -28.08 -45.08
CA GLY A 580 -70.57 -28.57 -46.35
C GLY A 580 -69.57 -29.70 -46.20
N THR A 581 -70.04 -30.93 -46.28
CA THR A 581 -69.32 -32.22 -46.35
C THR A 581 -68.21 -32.29 -47.42
N ALA A 582 -67.03 -32.82 -47.07
CA ALA A 582 -66.26 -33.83 -47.83
C ALA A 582 -64.92 -34.19 -47.15
N THR A 583 -64.74 -35.47 -46.86
CA THR A 583 -63.51 -36.18 -46.44
C THR A 583 -62.68 -36.61 -47.67
N PRO A 584 -61.53 -37.31 -47.55
CA PRO A 584 -60.18 -36.87 -47.16
C PRO A 584 -59.12 -37.16 -48.25
N GLN A 585 -57.88 -36.65 -48.19
CA GLN A 585 -56.73 -37.40 -48.74
C GLN A 585 -55.34 -36.92 -48.27
N ILE A 586 -54.78 -37.79 -47.42
CA ILE A 586 -53.39 -38.23 -47.25
C ILE A 586 -52.40 -37.76 -48.34
N THR A 587 -51.25 -37.20 -47.94
CA THR A 587 -49.93 -37.77 -48.28
C THR A 587 -48.78 -37.18 -47.44
N ASN A 588 -48.11 -38.09 -46.75
CA ASN A 588 -46.77 -37.95 -46.19
C ASN A 588 -45.75 -37.57 -47.28
N THR A 589 -44.70 -36.82 -46.93
CA THR A 589 -43.34 -37.39 -46.89
C THR A 589 -42.31 -36.42 -46.30
N ALA A 590 -41.38 -37.04 -45.60
CA ALA A 590 -40.25 -36.49 -44.88
C ALA A 590 -39.22 -35.80 -45.78
N SER A 591 -38.38 -34.92 -45.23
CA SER A 591 -37.02 -35.28 -44.77
C SER A 591 -36.12 -34.05 -44.61
N VAL A 592 -35.57 -33.93 -43.40
CA VAL A 592 -34.27 -33.35 -43.04
C VAL A 592 -33.21 -34.34 -43.55
N PRO A 593 -32.01 -34.00 -44.09
CA PRO A 593 -30.98 -33.20 -43.37
C PRO A 593 -29.98 -32.37 -44.21
N GLN A 594 -29.41 -31.32 -43.60
CA GLN A 594 -28.04 -31.32 -43.05
C GLN A 594 -27.82 -30.09 -42.17
#